data_AF-A0A7S0ARR5-F1
#
_entry.id   AF-A0A7S0ARR5-F1
#
_cell.length_a   1.000
_cell.length_b   1.000
_cell.length_c   1.000
_cell.angle_alpha   90.00
_cell.angle_beta   90.00
_cell.angle_gamma   90.00
#
_symmetry.space_group_name_H-M   'P 1'
#
loop_
_entity.id
_entity.type
_entity.pdbx_description
1 polymer ?
#
loop_
_entity_poly.entity_id
_entity_poly.type
_entity_poly.pdbx_seq_one_letter_code
_entity_poly.pdbx_strand_id
1 'polypeptide(L)'
;DAEALQLAITAARHAGVDPGEVDKAMKRLQKLDPEAHTECVADELDEVAQSGDIEALSKAVDAAVKAGVEVELVAAARRRLSQMAISAAPQADDPEFIRRAVAMAEEFDLDEEEWPVDAARARL
;
A
#
# COMPACT_ATOMS: atom_id res chain seq x y z
N ASP A 1 -15.01 -5.35 23.45
CA ASP A 1 -15.67 -4.29 22.68
C ASP A 1 -14.84 -4.05 21.43
N ALA A 2 -15.47 -3.98 20.25
CA ALA A 2 -14.77 -3.92 18.96
C ALA A 2 -14.21 -2.51 18.69
N GLU A 3 -15.01 -1.48 18.97
CA GLU A 3 -14.64 -0.07 18.84
C GLU A 3 -13.43 0.27 19.72
N ALA A 4 -13.43 -0.13 21.00
CA ALA A 4 -12.27 0.06 21.87
C ALA A 4 -11.00 -0.67 21.36
N LEU A 5 -11.16 -1.82 20.68
CA LEU A 5 -10.02 -2.55 20.11
C LEU A 5 -9.48 -1.84 18.86
N GLN A 6 -10.36 -1.34 17.99
CA GLN A 6 -10.00 -0.54 16.81
C GLN A 6 -9.19 0.70 17.22
N LEU A 7 -9.70 1.48 18.17
CA LEU A 7 -9.00 2.66 18.69
C LEU A 7 -7.62 2.33 19.29
N ALA A 8 -7.53 1.22 20.04
CA ALA A 8 -6.27 0.77 20.61
C ALA A 8 -5.26 0.34 19.54
N ILE A 9 -5.72 -0.29 18.45
CA ILE A 9 -4.88 -0.67 17.31
C ILE A 9 -4.32 0.56 16.63
N THR A 10 -5.16 1.55 16.30
CA THR A 10 -4.72 2.80 15.66
C THR A 10 -3.70 3.53 16.54
N ALA A 11 -3.99 3.66 17.84
CA ALA A 11 -3.06 4.28 18.78
C ALA A 11 -1.74 3.51 18.89
N ALA A 12 -1.77 2.18 18.90
CA ALA A 12 -0.58 1.34 18.96
C ALA A 12 0.30 1.50 17.70
N ARG A 13 -0.31 1.56 16.51
CA ARG A 13 0.41 1.80 15.24
C ARG A 13 1.13 3.15 15.28
N HIS A 14 0.45 4.21 15.69
CA HIS A 14 1.04 5.56 15.80
C HIS A 14 2.11 5.67 16.89
N ALA A 15 1.99 4.88 17.96
CA ALA A 15 3.00 4.80 19.01
C ALA A 15 4.23 3.96 18.63
N GLY A 16 4.26 3.36 17.43
CA GLY A 16 5.37 2.50 16.98
C GLY A 16 5.44 1.19 17.76
N VAL A 17 4.31 0.67 18.22
CA VAL A 17 4.24 -0.66 18.82
C VAL A 17 4.67 -1.71 17.79
N ASP A 18 5.27 -2.79 18.27
CA ASP A 18 5.73 -3.90 17.43
C ASP A 18 4.64 -4.34 16.43
N PRO A 19 4.95 -4.39 15.13
CA PRO A 19 3.98 -4.78 14.10
C PRO A 19 3.38 -6.17 14.32
N GLY A 20 4.14 -7.10 14.92
CA GLY A 20 3.65 -8.44 15.24
C GLY A 20 2.57 -8.46 16.33
N GLU A 21 2.61 -7.52 17.27
CA GLU A 21 1.55 -7.34 18.27
C GLU A 21 0.31 -6.66 17.67
N VAL A 22 0.50 -5.66 16.81
CA VAL A 22 -0.58 -5.03 16.04
C VAL A 22 -1.30 -6.07 15.17
N ASP A 23 -0.56 -6.94 14.47
CA ASP A 23 -1.10 -8.02 13.64
C ASP A 23 -2.00 -8.99 14.44
N LYS A 24 -1.61 -9.32 15.68
CA LYS A 24 -2.42 -10.17 16.55
C LYS A 24 -3.73 -9.48 16.93
N ALA A 25 -3.67 -8.18 17.22
CA ALA A 25 -4.83 -7.38 17.52
C ALA A 25 -5.77 -7.25 16.30
N MET A 26 -5.23 -7.02 15.11
CA MET A 26 -5.97 -6.99 13.84
C MET A 26 -6.67 -8.32 13.56
N LYS A 27 -5.99 -9.47 13.73
CA LYS A 27 -6.62 -10.80 13.60
C LYS A 27 -7.74 -11.02 14.60
N ARG A 28 -7.66 -10.41 15.78
CA ARG A 28 -8.73 -10.47 16.78
C ARG A 28 -9.89 -9.55 16.38
N LEU A 29 -9.60 -8.35 15.89
CA LEU A 29 -10.61 -7.43 15.37
C LEU A 29 -11.38 -8.08 14.22
N GLN A 30 -10.70 -8.67 13.24
CA GLN A 30 -11.33 -9.38 12.12
C GLN A 30 -12.35 -10.45 12.54
N LYS A 31 -12.09 -11.15 13.66
CA LYS A 31 -12.98 -12.19 14.19
C LYS A 31 -14.16 -11.62 14.97
N LEU A 32 -13.99 -10.45 15.58
CA LEU A 32 -15.02 -9.79 16.39
C LEU A 32 -15.93 -8.94 15.52
N ASP A 33 -15.34 -8.20 14.60
CA ASP A 33 -15.98 -7.23 13.72
C ASP A 33 -15.17 -7.12 12.41
N PRO A 34 -15.59 -7.84 11.36
CA PRO A 34 -14.95 -7.76 10.05
C PRO A 34 -15.01 -6.37 9.41
N GLU A 35 -16.07 -5.60 9.67
CA GLU A 35 -16.25 -4.27 9.09
C GLU A 35 -15.25 -3.29 9.70
N ALA A 36 -15.12 -3.27 11.03
CA ALA A 36 -14.12 -2.46 11.72
C ALA A 36 -12.68 -2.85 11.35
N HIS A 37 -12.42 -4.14 11.10
CA HIS A 37 -11.13 -4.58 10.58
C HIS A 37 -10.84 -3.99 9.20
N THR A 38 -11.81 -4.06 8.29
CA THR A 38 -11.65 -3.50 6.93
C THR A 38 -11.44 -1.99 6.96
N GLU A 39 -12.15 -1.26 7.84
CA GLU A 39 -11.94 0.17 8.05
C GLU A 39 -10.51 0.47 8.54
N CYS A 40 -10.02 -0.26 9.57
CA CYS A 40 -8.63 -0.13 10.02
C CYS A 40 -7.60 -0.36 8.91
N VAL A 41 -7.82 -1.35 8.03
CA VAL A 41 -6.92 -1.61 6.90
C VAL A 41 -7.02 -0.51 5.84
N ALA A 42 -8.19 0.08 5.64
CA ALA A 42 -8.36 1.20 4.73
C ALA A 42 -7.62 2.46 5.24
N ASP A 43 -7.70 2.75 6.53
CA ASP A 43 -6.96 3.85 7.16
C ASP A 43 -5.44 3.64 7.03
N GLU A 44 -4.97 2.41 7.30
CA GLU A 44 -3.56 2.03 7.10
C GLU A 44 -3.11 2.25 5.65
N LEU A 45 -3.94 1.85 4.69
CA LEU A 45 -3.63 2.00 3.28
C LEU A 45 -3.44 3.48 2.90
N ASP A 46 -4.32 4.37 3.37
CA ASP A 46 -4.23 5.81 3.11
C ASP A 46 -2.99 6.43 3.76
N GLU A 47 -2.71 6.11 5.03
CA GLU A 47 -1.51 6.57 5.74
C GLU A 47 -0.23 6.18 5.00
N VAL A 48 -0.14 4.91 4.60
CA VAL A 48 1.06 4.39 3.94
C VAL A 48 1.19 4.94 2.51
N ALA A 49 0.08 5.19 1.81
CA ALA A 49 0.10 5.83 0.49
C ALA A 49 0.72 7.24 0.50
N GLN A 50 0.68 7.91 1.66
CA GLN A 50 1.26 9.24 1.88
C GLN A 50 2.71 9.19 2.37
N SER A 51 3.19 8.05 2.88
CA SER A 51 4.52 7.91 3.50
C SER A 51 5.70 7.98 2.51
N GLY A 52 5.46 7.67 1.23
CA GLY A 52 6.53 7.55 0.24
C GLY A 52 7.32 6.24 0.29
N ASP A 53 6.96 5.30 1.18
CA ASP A 53 7.58 3.98 1.25
C ASP A 53 6.88 3.00 0.28
N ILE A 54 7.58 2.66 -0.81
CA ILE A 54 7.10 1.76 -1.87
C ILE A 54 6.84 0.35 -1.33
N GLU A 55 7.72 -0.16 -0.47
CA GLU A 55 7.60 -1.53 0.04
C GLU A 55 6.43 -1.63 1.03
N ALA A 56 6.31 -0.65 1.93
CA ALA A 56 5.19 -0.56 2.84
C ALA A 56 3.86 -0.44 2.08
N LEU A 57 3.80 0.43 1.06
CA LEU A 57 2.59 0.62 0.26
C LEU A 57 2.20 -0.65 -0.50
N SER A 58 3.17 -1.37 -1.07
CA SER A 58 2.91 -2.67 -1.70
C SER A 58 2.30 -3.67 -0.71
N LYS A 59 2.81 -3.74 0.53
CA LYS A 59 2.26 -4.63 1.56
C LYS A 59 0.87 -4.21 2.01
N ALA A 60 0.63 -2.91 2.16
CA ALA A 60 -0.67 -2.35 2.54
C ALA A 60 -1.74 -2.63 1.46
N VAL A 61 -1.41 -2.49 0.17
CA VAL A 61 -2.29 -2.86 -0.95
C VAL A 61 -2.67 -4.34 -0.87
N ASP A 62 -1.70 -5.23 -0.65
CA ASP A 62 -1.97 -6.67 -0.52
C ASP A 62 -2.86 -7.00 0.69
N ALA A 63 -2.66 -6.31 1.81
CA ALA A 63 -3.49 -6.44 3.00
C ALA A 63 -4.92 -5.95 2.73
N ALA A 64 -5.09 -4.78 2.08
CA ALA A 64 -6.38 -4.21 1.72
C ALA A 64 -7.19 -5.12 0.80
N VAL A 65 -6.55 -5.71 -0.22
CA VAL A 65 -7.20 -6.70 -1.09
C VAL A 65 -7.68 -7.91 -0.30
N LYS A 66 -6.86 -8.44 0.61
CA LYS A 66 -7.23 -9.60 1.45
C LYS A 66 -8.33 -9.28 2.46
N ALA A 67 -8.37 -8.04 2.96
CA ALA A 67 -9.36 -7.56 3.90
C ALA A 67 -10.71 -7.26 3.22
N GLY A 68 -10.73 -7.11 1.89
CA GLY A 68 -11.94 -6.74 1.16
C GLY A 68 -12.24 -5.24 1.23
N VAL A 69 -11.20 -4.40 1.35
CA VAL A 69 -11.31 -2.94 1.19
C VAL A 69 -11.88 -2.63 -0.20
N GLU A 70 -12.64 -1.55 -0.28
CA GLU A 70 -13.30 -1.11 -1.51
C GLU A 70 -12.32 -1.03 -2.69
N VAL A 71 -12.77 -1.55 -3.84
CA VAL A 71 -11.94 -1.68 -5.05
C VAL A 71 -11.39 -0.32 -5.52
N GLU A 72 -12.16 0.75 -5.33
CA GLU A 72 -11.78 2.10 -5.73
C GLU A 72 -10.62 2.64 -4.88
N LEU A 73 -10.64 2.41 -3.57
CA LEU A 73 -9.55 2.75 -2.66
C LEU A 73 -8.28 1.95 -2.98
N VAL A 74 -8.42 0.65 -3.22
CA VAL A 74 -7.31 -0.21 -3.64
C VAL A 74 -6.73 0.24 -4.98
N ALA A 75 -7.57 0.60 -5.94
CA ALA A 75 -7.13 1.09 -7.24
C ALA A 75 -6.38 2.42 -7.12
N ALA A 76 -6.85 3.34 -6.28
CA ALA A 76 -6.16 4.60 -5.99
C ALA A 76 -4.77 4.37 -5.39
N ALA A 77 -4.67 3.47 -4.40
CA ALA A 77 -3.40 3.11 -3.78
C ALA A 77 -2.44 2.40 -4.76
N ARG A 78 -2.94 1.53 -5.64
CA ARG A 78 -2.14 0.90 -6.70
C ARG A 78 -1.63 1.91 -7.71
N ARG A 79 -2.45 2.87 -8.11
CA ARG A 79 -2.02 3.98 -8.98
C ARG A 79 -0.91 4.78 -8.31
N ARG A 80 -1.06 5.08 -7.02
CA ARG A 80 -0.02 5.77 -6.23
C ARG A 80 1.28 4.96 -6.15
N LEU A 81 1.18 3.64 -5.93
CA LEU A 81 2.32 2.74 -5.93
C LEU A 81 3.02 2.72 -7.29
N SER A 82 2.27 2.66 -8.39
CA SER A 82 2.78 2.69 -9.76
C SER A 82 3.56 3.98 -10.03
N GLN A 83 2.99 5.13 -9.67
CA GLN A 83 3.65 6.44 -9.76
C GLN A 83 4.97 6.48 -8.98
N MET A 84 4.98 6.00 -7.74
CA MET A 84 6.20 5.98 -6.92
C MET A 84 7.26 5.03 -7.48
N ALA A 85 6.85 3.84 -7.92
CA ALA A 85 7.73 2.84 -8.49
C ALA A 85 8.38 3.35 -9.79
N ILE A 86 7.60 3.96 -10.69
CA ILE A 86 8.13 4.46 -11.96
C ILE A 86 9.06 5.66 -11.75
N SER A 87 8.77 6.55 -10.79
CA SER A 87 9.69 7.64 -10.44
C SER A 87 11.03 7.14 -9.89
N ALA A 88 11.04 6.02 -9.16
CA ALA A 88 12.26 5.45 -8.58
C ALA A 88 13.06 4.59 -9.57
N ALA A 89 12.39 3.99 -10.57
CA ALA A 89 12.98 3.02 -11.48
C ALA A 89 14.25 3.49 -12.24
N PRO A 90 14.38 4.75 -12.72
CA PRO A 90 15.60 5.20 -13.39
C PRO A 90 16.87 5.16 -12.53
N GLN A 91 16.72 5.14 -11.21
CA GLN A 91 17.81 5.11 -10.22
C GLN A 91 17.99 3.73 -9.58
N ALA A 92 17.14 2.76 -9.92
CA ALA A 92 17.20 1.43 -9.35
C ALA A 92 18.24 0.56 -10.08
N ASP A 93 18.99 -0.24 -9.32
CA ASP A 93 19.93 -1.24 -9.83
C ASP A 93 19.30 -2.64 -9.97
N ASP A 94 17.96 -2.74 -9.85
CA ASP A 94 17.21 -4.00 -9.91
C ASP A 94 16.34 -4.04 -11.19
N PRO A 95 16.75 -4.81 -12.22
CA PRO A 95 15.99 -4.94 -13.45
C PRO A 95 14.58 -5.52 -13.26
N GLU A 96 14.35 -6.40 -12.27
CA GLU A 96 13.02 -6.96 -12.02
C GLU A 96 12.08 -5.89 -11.43
N PHE A 97 12.60 -5.08 -10.51
CA PHE A 97 11.88 -3.90 -10.01
C PHE A 97 11.50 -2.95 -11.15
N ILE A 98 12.44 -2.65 -12.05
CA ILE A 98 12.21 -1.75 -13.19
C ILE A 98 11.15 -2.32 -14.14
N ARG A 99 11.22 -3.62 -14.48
CA ARG A 99 10.19 -4.29 -15.32
C ARG A 99 8.82 -4.16 -14.70
N ARG A 100 8.72 -4.43 -13.40
CA ARG A 100 7.45 -4.34 -12.67
C ARG A 100 6.93 -2.91 -12.63
N ALA A 101 7.79 -1.92 -12.40
CA ALA A 101 7.42 -0.52 -12.40
C ALA A 101 6.85 -0.08 -13.76
N VAL A 102 7.51 -0.45 -14.86
CA VAL A 102 7.02 -0.17 -16.23
C VAL A 102 5.68 -0.86 -16.49
N ALA A 103 5.55 -2.15 -16.16
CA ALA A 103 4.30 -2.87 -16.38
C ALA A 103 3.12 -2.28 -15.59
N MET A 104 3.36 -1.84 -14.34
CA MET A 104 2.35 -1.14 -13.55
C MET A 104 2.03 0.24 -14.13
N ALA A 105 3.01 0.96 -14.69
CA ALA A 105 2.76 2.26 -15.32
C ALA A 105 1.85 2.10 -16.55
N GLU A 106 2.06 1.05 -17.35
CA GLU A 106 1.22 0.69 -18.49
C GLU A 106 -0.19 0.28 -18.08
N GLU A 107 -0.35 -0.48 -16.99
CA GLU A 107 -1.68 -0.86 -16.45
C GLU A 107 -2.54 0.35 -16.09
N PHE A 108 -1.90 1.44 -15.62
CA PHE A 108 -2.58 2.66 -15.18
C PHE A 108 -2.50 3.82 -16.17
N ASP A 109 -2.09 3.54 -17.42
CA ASP A 109 -1.92 4.53 -18.50
C ASP A 109 -1.19 5.79 -18.02
N LEU A 110 -0.08 5.62 -17.28
CA LEU A 110 0.70 6.76 -16.81
C LEU A 110 1.40 7.43 -17.99
N ASP A 111 1.08 8.71 -18.21
CA ASP A 111 1.60 9.51 -19.30
C ASP A 111 3.12 9.79 -19.15
N GLU A 112 3.84 9.73 -20.26
CA GLU A 112 5.30 9.88 -20.33
C GLU A 112 5.79 11.32 -20.10
N GLU A 113 4.94 12.33 -20.34
CA GLU A 113 5.22 13.73 -20.01
C GLU A 113 5.20 13.96 -18.49
N GLU A 114 4.36 13.23 -17.76
CA GLU A 114 4.25 13.33 -16.30
C GLU A 114 5.21 12.39 -15.55
N TRP A 115 5.53 11.23 -16.13
CA TRP A 115 6.26 10.17 -15.44
C TRP A 115 7.42 9.61 -16.29
N PRO A 116 8.55 9.26 -15.66
CA PRO A 116 9.77 8.88 -16.37
C PRO A 116 9.75 7.42 -16.89
N VAL A 117 8.67 7.01 -17.58
CA VAL A 117 8.46 5.63 -18.07
C VAL A 117 9.57 5.20 -19.04
N ASP A 118 9.94 6.06 -19.98
CA ASP A 118 10.98 5.75 -20.97
C ASP A 118 12.38 5.69 -20.35
N ALA A 119 12.67 6.56 -19.38
CA ALA A 119 13.92 6.51 -18.64
C ALA A 119 14.04 5.20 -17.84
N ALA A 120 12.92 4.71 -17.29
CA ALA A 120 12.86 3.40 -16.64
C ALA A 120 13.08 2.27 -17.66
N ARG A 121 12.38 2.29 -18.80
CA ARG A 121 12.56 1.29 -19.88
C ARG A 121 14.00 1.22 -20.39
N ALA A 122 14.71 2.34 -20.49
CA ALA A 122 16.11 2.41 -20.92
C ALA A 122 17.11 1.74 -19.95
N ARG A 123 16.66 1.28 -18.78
CA ARG A 123 17.47 0.54 -17.80
C ARG A 123 17.35 -0.99 -17.95
N LEU A 124 16.45 -1.50 -18.79
CA LEU A 124 16.22 -2.93 -19.05
C LEU A 124 17.16 -3.50 -20.11
#